data_AF-A0A0J1BJF6-F1
#
_entry.id   AF-A0A0J1BJF6-F1
#
_cell.length_a   1.000
_cell.length_b   1.000
_cell.length_c   1.000
_cell.angle_alpha   90.00
_cell.angle_beta   90.00
_cell.angle_gamma   90.00
#
_symmetry.space_group_name_H-M   'P 1'
#
loop_
_entity.id
_entity.type
_entity.pdbx_description
1 polymer ?
#
loop_
_entity_poly.entity_id
_entity_poly.type
_entity_poly.pdbx_seq_one_letter_code
_entity_poly.pdbx_strand_id
1 'polypeptide(L)'
;MTRKPKPSQPALPRHRLWISALVLSLLALLVGCSTDDAPKTSLFEHDHVVSSHWPSDLADLSSKLRSRMEEYGDSPDEHLRHEIEDLVDWVSEFAADTPLSETDWIPLHENSQAVSANLKATDEAFASDDLKQIESLCQRIDESVSLIPEHFASVKASTP
;
A
#
# COMPACT_ATOMS: atom_id res chain seq x y z
N MET A 1 38.14 -72.89 -45.59
CA MET A 1 37.26 -71.73 -45.88
C MET A 1 37.17 -70.85 -44.65
N THR A 2 37.87 -69.73 -44.67
CA THR A 2 38.04 -68.75 -43.58
C THR A 2 36.91 -67.72 -43.60
N ARG A 3 36.16 -67.55 -42.50
CA ARG A 3 35.28 -66.38 -42.28
C ARG A 3 35.95 -65.41 -41.30
N LYS A 4 36.18 -64.19 -41.77
CA LYS A 4 36.79 -63.07 -41.04
C LYS A 4 35.93 -62.62 -39.85
N PRO A 5 36.53 -62.10 -38.75
CA PRO A 5 35.79 -61.47 -37.67
C PRO A 5 35.26 -60.08 -38.06
N LYS A 6 34.09 -59.74 -37.49
CA LYS A 6 33.36 -58.47 -37.66
C LYS A 6 34.07 -57.32 -36.92
N PRO A 7 34.22 -56.12 -37.51
CA PRO A 7 34.85 -55.00 -36.83
C PRO A 7 33.91 -54.38 -35.77
N SER A 8 34.46 -54.14 -34.58
CA SER A 8 33.83 -53.44 -33.47
C SER A 8 33.77 -51.94 -33.76
N GLN A 9 32.58 -51.32 -33.65
CA GLN A 9 32.45 -49.87 -33.77
C GLN A 9 32.95 -49.17 -32.49
N PRO A 10 33.64 -48.02 -32.60
CA PRO A 10 34.03 -47.24 -31.44
C PRO A 10 32.82 -46.54 -30.83
N ALA A 11 32.57 -46.79 -29.55
CA ALA A 11 31.60 -46.05 -28.76
C ALA A 11 32.05 -44.58 -28.63
N LEU A 12 31.20 -43.65 -29.04
CA LEU A 12 31.48 -42.23 -28.90
C LEU A 12 31.49 -41.84 -27.41
N PRO A 13 32.50 -41.08 -26.94
CA PRO A 13 32.65 -40.74 -25.54
C PRO A 13 31.53 -39.79 -25.09
N ARG A 14 30.80 -40.19 -24.04
CA ARG A 14 29.65 -39.47 -23.43
C ARG A 14 29.95 -38.00 -23.11
N HIS A 15 31.22 -37.64 -22.92
CA HIS A 15 31.67 -36.29 -22.55
C HIS A 15 31.51 -35.27 -23.69
N ARG A 16 31.48 -35.70 -24.96
CA ARG A 16 31.30 -34.80 -26.11
C ARG A 16 29.87 -34.22 -26.21
N LEU A 17 28.87 -34.96 -25.72
CA LEU A 17 27.47 -34.50 -25.70
C LEU A 17 27.22 -33.42 -24.62
N TRP A 18 27.96 -33.47 -23.52
CA TRP A 18 27.77 -32.56 -22.39
C TRP A 18 28.36 -31.18 -22.67
N ILE A 19 29.48 -31.13 -23.40
CA ILE A 19 30.13 -29.86 -23.78
C ILE A 19 29.26 -29.10 -24.80
N SER A 20 28.64 -29.79 -25.77
CA SER A 20 27.75 -29.13 -26.73
C SER A 20 26.48 -28.56 -26.09
N ALA A 21 25.89 -29.25 -25.10
CA ALA A 21 24.71 -28.76 -24.40
C ALA A 21 25.00 -27.50 -23.56
N LEU A 22 26.19 -27.44 -22.94
CA LEU A 22 26.59 -26.32 -22.08
C LEU A 22 26.90 -25.06 -22.89
N VAL A 23 27.50 -25.20 -24.08
CA VAL A 23 27.75 -24.08 -25.00
C VAL A 23 26.44 -23.53 -25.58
N LEU A 24 25.48 -24.40 -25.93
CA LEU A 24 24.17 -23.96 -26.45
C LEU A 24 23.35 -23.20 -25.39
N SER A 25 23.43 -23.62 -24.12
CA SER A 25 22.76 -22.94 -23.01
C SER A 25 23.39 -21.57 -22.68
N LEU A 26 24.70 -21.40 -22.90
CA LEU A 26 25.40 -20.14 -22.69
C LEU A 26 25.06 -19.11 -23.79
N LEU A 27 24.87 -19.56 -25.03
CA LEU A 27 24.43 -18.72 -26.16
C LEU A 27 22.99 -18.21 -25.99
N ALA A 28 22.11 -18.98 -25.34
CA ALA A 28 20.73 -18.55 -25.07
C ALA A 28 20.62 -17.39 -24.06
N LEU A 29 21.62 -17.21 -23.19
CA LEU A 29 21.66 -16.11 -22.22
C LEU A 29 22.08 -14.76 -22.84
N LEU A 30 22.62 -14.76 -24.07
CA LEU A 30 23.11 -13.55 -24.73
C LEU A 30 22.09 -12.88 -25.67
N VAL A 31 20.92 -13.49 -25.90
CA VAL A 31 19.84 -12.94 -26.75
C VAL A 31 18.84 -12.08 -25.95
N GLY A 32 19.05 -11.93 -24.64
CA GLY A 32 18.20 -11.13 -23.75
C GLY A 32 18.72 -9.72 -23.47
N CYS A 33 19.07 -8.94 -24.49
CA CYS A 33 19.29 -7.50 -24.33
C CYS A 33 18.81 -6.76 -25.58
N SER A 34 17.51 -6.87 -25.85
CA SER A 34 16.84 -5.90 -26.71
C SER A 34 16.72 -4.61 -25.90
N THR A 35 17.54 -3.62 -26.23
CA THR A 35 17.37 -2.25 -25.74
C THR A 35 16.04 -1.75 -26.25
N ASP A 36 15.06 -1.64 -25.36
CA ASP A 36 13.78 -1.03 -25.64
C ASP A 36 14.01 0.50 -25.76
N ASP A 37 14.40 0.94 -26.95
CA ASP A 37 14.47 2.34 -27.38
C ASP A 37 13.08 2.82 -27.83
N ALA A 38 12.00 2.35 -27.19
CA ALA A 38 10.73 3.03 -27.27
C ALA A 38 10.87 4.38 -26.54
N PRO A 39 10.41 5.50 -27.12
CA PRO A 39 10.27 6.73 -26.37
C PRO A 39 9.42 6.42 -25.15
N LYS A 40 10.00 6.54 -23.94
CA LYS A 40 9.24 6.53 -22.69
C LYS A 40 8.36 7.77 -22.70
N THR A 41 7.23 7.70 -23.39
CA THR A 41 6.16 8.67 -23.23
C THR A 41 5.71 8.51 -21.79
N SER A 42 6.10 9.49 -20.97
CA SER A 42 5.66 9.66 -19.59
C SER A 42 4.15 9.44 -19.51
N LEU A 43 3.72 8.25 -19.07
CA LEU A 43 2.32 7.91 -18.77
C LEU A 43 1.88 8.57 -17.44
N PHE A 44 2.40 9.77 -17.17
CA PHE A 44 2.19 10.53 -15.94
C PHE A 44 1.29 11.75 -16.18
N GLU A 45 0.39 11.70 -17.16
CA GLU A 45 -0.80 12.58 -17.18
C GLU A 45 -1.94 11.98 -16.33
N HIS A 46 -1.60 11.25 -15.26
CA HIS A 46 -2.56 11.01 -14.18
C HIS A 46 -2.53 12.26 -13.30
N ASP A 47 -3.35 13.23 -13.69
CA ASP A 47 -3.72 14.35 -12.84
C ASP A 47 -4.27 13.75 -11.54
N HIS A 48 -3.53 13.82 -10.44
CA HIS A 48 -3.94 13.26 -9.16
C HIS A 48 -5.10 14.13 -8.66
N VAL A 49 -6.33 13.74 -8.99
CA VAL A 49 -7.54 14.41 -8.49
C VAL A 49 -7.57 14.21 -6.98
N VAL A 50 -7.16 15.24 -6.25
CA VAL A 50 -7.28 15.30 -4.79
C VAL A 50 -8.76 15.39 -4.46
N SER A 51 -9.23 14.50 -3.59
CA SER A 51 -10.64 14.53 -3.20
C SER A 51 -11.01 15.83 -2.48
N SER A 52 -12.26 16.29 -2.63
CA SER A 52 -12.75 17.49 -1.95
C SER A 52 -12.70 17.38 -0.42
N HIS A 53 -12.71 16.17 0.14
CA HIS A 53 -12.64 15.90 1.57
C HIS A 53 -11.22 15.61 2.09
N TRP A 54 -10.18 15.75 1.26
CA TRP A 54 -8.79 15.55 1.68
C TRP A 54 -8.45 16.39 2.94
N PRO A 55 -7.93 15.78 4.02
CA PRO A 55 -7.56 16.50 5.23
C PRO A 55 -6.37 17.45 5.06
N SER A 56 -6.30 18.51 5.87
CA SER A 56 -5.09 19.36 5.91
C SER A 56 -4.00 18.79 6.82
N ASP A 57 -4.39 18.08 7.88
CA ASP A 57 -3.52 17.44 8.85
C ASP A 57 -4.30 16.35 9.61
N LEU A 58 -3.63 15.69 10.56
CA LEU A 58 -4.19 14.60 11.34
C LEU A 58 -5.34 15.06 12.28
N ALA A 59 -5.35 16.31 12.74
CA ALA A 59 -6.42 16.85 13.58
C ALA A 59 -7.67 17.18 12.74
N ASP A 60 -7.48 17.77 11.56
CA ASP A 60 -8.54 18.00 10.58
C ASP A 60 -9.16 16.68 10.10
N LEU A 61 -8.35 15.63 9.91
CA LEU A 61 -8.83 14.28 9.59
C LEU A 61 -9.81 13.78 10.67
N SER A 62 -9.41 13.82 11.94
CA SER A 62 -10.26 13.41 13.08
C SER A 62 -11.56 14.22 13.14
N SER A 63 -11.48 15.54 12.93
CA SER A 63 -12.64 16.44 12.89
C SER A 63 -13.61 16.08 11.74
N LYS A 64 -13.08 15.89 10.53
CA LYS A 64 -13.87 15.49 9.35
C LYS A 64 -14.54 14.15 9.55
N LEU A 65 -13.82 13.17 10.10
CA LEU A 65 -14.35 11.83 10.37
C LEU A 65 -15.58 11.90 11.29
N ARG A 66 -15.51 12.68 12.38
CA ARG A 66 -16.65 12.91 13.28
C ARG A 66 -17.81 13.61 12.61
N SER A 67 -17.56 14.66 11.81
CA SER A 67 -18.60 15.34 11.03
C SER A 67 -19.34 14.37 10.12
N ARG A 68 -18.60 13.50 9.39
CA ARG A 68 -19.23 12.54 8.49
C ARG A 68 -19.98 11.45 9.23
N MET A 69 -19.50 11.01 10.39
CA MET A 69 -20.26 10.08 11.25
C MET A 69 -21.57 10.67 11.75
N GLU A 70 -21.58 11.95 12.14
CA GLU A 70 -22.80 12.64 12.58
C GLU A 70 -23.80 12.75 11.41
N GLU A 71 -23.34 13.22 10.25
CA GLU A 71 -24.14 13.31 9.03
C GLU A 71 -24.68 11.93 8.59
N TYR A 72 -23.84 10.90 8.66
CA TYR A 72 -24.22 9.52 8.33
C TYR A 72 -25.26 8.96 9.30
N GLY A 73 -25.17 9.29 10.59
CA GLY A 73 -26.16 8.88 11.60
C GLY A 73 -27.54 9.49 11.36
N ASP A 74 -27.59 10.74 10.88
CA ASP A 74 -28.83 11.44 10.54
C ASP A 74 -29.45 10.95 9.23
N SER A 75 -28.63 10.73 8.20
CA SER A 75 -29.07 10.29 6.89
C SER A 75 -27.99 9.43 6.19
N PRO A 76 -27.99 8.11 6.43
CA PRO A 76 -27.03 7.21 5.79
C PRO A 76 -27.10 7.30 4.27
N ASP A 77 -25.93 7.48 3.66
CA ASP A 77 -25.77 7.62 2.21
C ASP A 77 -24.45 6.96 1.77
N GLU A 78 -24.42 6.50 0.52
CA GLU A 78 -23.28 5.77 -0.05
C GLU A 78 -22.07 6.68 -0.28
N HIS A 79 -22.27 7.97 -0.58
CA HIS A 79 -21.18 8.91 -0.70
C HIS A 79 -20.54 9.19 0.66
N LEU A 80 -21.36 9.41 1.71
CA LEU A 80 -20.86 9.53 3.08
C LEU A 80 -20.12 8.26 3.55
N ARG A 81 -20.62 7.07 3.19
CA ARG A 81 -19.95 5.78 3.47
C ARG A 81 -18.53 5.79 2.91
N HIS A 82 -18.37 6.10 1.62
CA HIS A 82 -17.06 6.15 0.95
C HIS A 82 -16.14 7.24 1.55
N GLU A 83 -16.67 8.42 1.85
CA GLU A 83 -15.86 9.48 2.46
C GLU A 83 -15.33 9.09 3.85
N ILE A 84 -16.13 8.37 4.64
CA ILE A 84 -15.69 7.81 5.92
C ILE A 84 -14.59 6.78 5.70
N GLU A 85 -14.75 5.86 4.74
CA GLU A 85 -13.74 4.85 4.41
C GLU A 85 -12.42 5.47 3.94
N ASP A 86 -12.48 6.46 3.06
CA ASP A 86 -11.31 7.21 2.59
C ASP A 86 -10.57 7.86 3.77
N LEU A 87 -11.31 8.55 4.65
CA LEU A 87 -10.71 9.23 5.80
C LEU A 87 -10.03 8.22 6.75
N VAL A 88 -10.63 7.04 6.98
CA VAL A 88 -10.00 5.97 7.77
C VAL A 88 -8.72 5.46 7.09
N ASP A 89 -8.76 5.24 5.78
CA ASP A 89 -7.61 4.75 5.02
C ASP A 89 -6.43 5.75 5.03
N TRP A 90 -6.72 7.04 4.98
CA TRP A 90 -5.70 8.09 4.98
C TRP A 90 -5.04 8.31 6.34
N VAL A 91 -5.56 7.78 7.44
CA VAL A 91 -4.97 7.97 8.79
C VAL A 91 -3.48 7.62 8.82
N SER A 92 -3.07 6.51 8.20
CA SER A 92 -1.65 6.12 8.22
C SER A 92 -0.76 7.01 7.37
N GLU A 93 -1.30 7.58 6.29
CA GLU A 93 -0.57 8.52 5.44
C GLU A 93 -0.31 9.82 6.21
N PHE A 94 -1.37 10.39 6.80
CA PHE A 94 -1.25 11.60 7.61
C PHE A 94 -0.42 11.40 8.87
N ALA A 95 -0.51 10.24 9.52
CA ALA A 95 0.32 9.94 10.68
C ALA A 95 1.81 9.85 10.31
N ALA A 96 2.14 9.25 9.15
CA ALA A 96 3.51 9.14 8.67
C ALA A 96 4.14 10.49 8.26
N ASP A 97 3.31 11.47 7.87
CA ASP A 97 3.75 12.84 7.54
C ASP A 97 4.00 13.74 8.77
N THR A 98 3.77 13.23 9.99
CA THR A 98 4.02 13.95 11.24
C THR A 98 5.40 13.63 11.83
N PRO A 99 5.91 14.43 12.77
CA PRO A 99 7.12 14.10 13.53
C PRO A 99 6.88 13.08 14.66
N LEU A 100 5.75 12.36 14.67
CA LEU A 100 5.47 11.32 15.66
C LEU A 100 6.54 10.22 15.63
N SER A 101 6.86 9.66 16.79
CA SER A 101 7.77 8.52 16.84
C SER A 101 7.10 7.28 16.27
N GLU A 102 7.88 6.29 15.85
CA GLU A 102 7.36 5.00 15.41
C GLU A 102 6.46 4.32 16.45
N THR A 103 6.77 4.51 17.74
CA THR A 103 5.95 4.00 18.84
C THR A 103 4.59 4.69 18.92
N ASP A 104 4.47 5.92 18.43
CA ASP A 104 3.24 6.69 18.48
C ASP A 104 2.40 6.55 17.20
N TRP A 105 3.03 6.49 16.01
CA TRP A 105 2.28 6.39 14.75
C TRP A 105 1.95 4.96 14.31
N ILE A 106 2.73 3.92 14.69
CA ILE A 106 2.38 2.52 14.37
C ILE A 106 1.01 2.12 14.94
N PRO A 107 0.69 2.40 16.21
CA PRO A 107 -0.64 2.08 16.75
C PRO A 107 -1.79 2.75 15.98
N LEU A 108 -1.57 3.95 15.42
CA LEU A 108 -2.56 4.59 14.55
C LEU A 108 -2.75 3.82 13.25
N HIS A 109 -1.65 3.42 12.60
CA HIS A 109 -1.68 2.62 11.38
C HIS A 109 -2.38 1.27 11.59
N GLU A 110 -2.01 0.52 12.62
CA GLU A 110 -2.61 -0.79 12.89
C GLU A 110 -4.10 -0.66 13.22
N ASN A 111 -4.48 0.37 14.00
CA ASN A 111 -5.87 0.61 14.35
C ASN A 111 -6.69 1.03 13.13
N SER A 112 -6.17 1.92 12.27
CA SER A 112 -6.89 2.34 11.06
C SER A 112 -7.06 1.19 10.07
N GLN A 113 -6.05 0.32 9.91
CA GLN A 113 -6.15 -0.89 9.10
C GLN A 113 -7.23 -1.84 9.62
N ALA A 114 -7.30 -2.04 10.94
CA ALA A 114 -8.33 -2.88 11.56
C ALA A 114 -9.74 -2.30 11.35
N VAL A 115 -9.91 -0.99 11.54
CA VAL A 115 -11.20 -0.32 11.29
C VAL A 115 -11.58 -0.43 9.82
N SER A 116 -10.68 -0.08 8.89
CA SER A 116 -10.91 -0.16 7.45
C SER A 116 -11.33 -1.57 7.01
N ALA A 117 -10.63 -2.60 7.49
CA ALA A 117 -10.98 -3.98 7.20
C ALA A 117 -12.39 -4.37 7.69
N ASN A 118 -12.80 -3.87 8.85
CA ASN A 118 -14.14 -4.11 9.40
C ASN A 118 -15.23 -3.38 8.59
N LEU A 119 -15.02 -2.10 8.25
CA LEU A 119 -15.98 -1.33 7.44
C LEU A 119 -16.22 -1.95 6.07
N LYS A 120 -15.16 -2.50 5.46
CA LYS A 120 -15.17 -3.13 4.14
C LYS A 120 -15.56 -4.61 4.16
N ALA A 121 -15.82 -5.19 5.34
CA ALA A 121 -16.20 -6.59 5.45
C ALA A 121 -17.59 -6.87 4.87
N THR A 122 -18.44 -5.83 4.81
CA THR A 122 -19.81 -5.91 4.29
C THR A 122 -20.18 -4.64 3.54
N ASP A 123 -21.02 -4.75 2.52
CA ASP A 123 -21.64 -3.61 1.83
C ASP A 123 -22.90 -3.08 2.55
N GLU A 124 -23.10 -3.47 3.82
CA GLU A 124 -24.23 -3.00 4.63
C GLU A 124 -23.94 -1.62 5.24
N ALA A 125 -24.99 -0.96 5.72
CA ALA A 125 -24.85 0.28 6.48
C ALA A 125 -24.04 0.03 7.75
N PHE A 126 -23.26 1.03 8.19
CA PHE A 126 -22.41 0.89 9.37
C PHE A 126 -23.24 0.55 10.61
N ALA A 127 -22.84 -0.52 11.28
CA ALA A 127 -23.43 -0.92 12.54
C ALA A 127 -22.99 0.04 13.66
N SER A 128 -23.72 0.02 14.78
CA SER A 128 -23.34 0.83 15.95
C SER A 128 -21.92 0.54 16.45
N ASP A 129 -21.45 -0.71 16.32
CA ASP A 129 -20.10 -1.09 16.74
C ASP A 129 -19.02 -0.60 15.74
N ASP A 130 -19.36 -0.41 14.47
CA ASP A 130 -18.47 0.22 13.49
C ASP A 130 -18.25 1.69 13.85
N LEU A 131 -19.34 2.41 14.12
CA LEU A 131 -19.29 3.82 14.53
C LEU A 131 -18.48 4.02 15.83
N LYS A 132 -18.60 3.09 16.79
CA LYS A 132 -17.77 3.13 18.02
C LYS A 132 -16.29 2.90 17.73
N GLN A 133 -15.96 2.02 16.80
CA GLN A 133 -14.57 1.77 16.42
C GLN A 133 -13.96 2.99 15.72
N ILE A 134 -14.73 3.66 14.85
CA ILE A 134 -14.32 4.90 14.21
C ILE A 134 -14.12 6.01 15.26
N GLU A 135 -15.03 6.17 16.23
CA GLU A 135 -14.85 7.15 17.32
C GLU A 135 -13.63 6.81 18.20
N SER A 136 -13.37 5.52 18.47
CA SER A 136 -12.16 5.11 19.19
C SER A 136 -10.88 5.44 18.42
N LEU A 137 -10.90 5.34 17.09
CA LEU A 137 -9.79 5.75 16.22
C LEU A 137 -9.58 7.27 16.31
N CYS A 138 -10.65 8.06 16.21
CA CYS A 138 -10.61 9.51 16.41
C CYS A 138 -9.99 9.90 17.76
N GLN A 139 -10.37 9.25 18.86
CA GLN A 139 -9.79 9.52 20.18
C GLN A 139 -8.29 9.26 20.21
N ARG A 140 -7.84 8.16 19.60
CA ARG A 140 -6.41 7.84 19.51
C ARG A 140 -5.64 8.85 18.65
N ILE A 141 -6.27 9.33 17.58
CA ILE A 141 -5.72 10.40 16.77
C ILE A 141 -5.53 11.65 17.63
N ASP A 142 -6.55 12.08 18.37
CA ASP A 142 -6.47 13.28 19.22
C ASP A 142 -5.37 13.16 20.29
N GLU A 143 -5.24 11.97 20.90
CA GLU A 143 -4.16 11.65 21.83
C GLU A 143 -2.78 11.79 21.17
N SER A 144 -2.63 11.29 19.94
CA SER A 144 -1.37 11.34 19.21
C SER A 144 -1.01 12.74 18.75
N VAL A 145 -2.00 13.51 18.26
CA VAL A 145 -1.83 14.93 17.89
C VAL A 145 -1.28 15.74 19.06
N SER A 146 -1.67 15.42 20.31
CA SER A 146 -1.16 16.09 21.50
C SER A 146 0.35 15.90 21.73
N LEU A 147 0.99 14.92 21.09
CA LEU A 147 2.43 14.66 21.16
C LEU A 147 3.23 15.46 20.11
N ILE A 148 2.56 16.06 19.11
CA ILE A 148 3.21 16.77 18.02
C ILE A 148 3.71 18.15 18.49
N PRO A 149 5.03 18.44 18.40
CA PRO A 149 5.62 19.67 18.93
C PRO A 149 5.02 20.98 18.41
N GLU A 150 4.57 21.01 17.15
CA GLU A 150 4.06 22.22 16.48
C GLU A 150 2.71 22.68 17.05
N HIS A 151 1.88 21.76 17.54
CA HIS A 151 0.63 22.08 18.24
C HIS A 151 0.89 22.84 19.56
N PHE A 152 2.03 22.64 20.23
CA PHE A 152 2.39 23.38 21.44
C PHE A 152 2.77 24.84 21.17
N ALA A 153 3.31 25.14 19.99
CA ALA A 153 3.72 26.49 19.61
C ALA A 153 2.50 27.39 19.30
N SER A 154 1.48 26.82 18.64
CA SER A 154 0.23 27.53 18.33
C SER A 154 -0.56 27.92 19.59
N VAL A 155 -0.65 27.01 20.58
CA VAL A 155 -1.36 27.27 21.85
C VAL A 155 -0.69 28.39 22.67
N LYS A 156 0.65 28.47 22.68
CA LYS A 156 1.37 29.54 23.39
C LYS A 156 1.22 30.92 22.75
N ALA A 157 0.94 31.00 21.45
CA ALA A 157 0.79 32.27 20.74
C ALA A 157 -0.60 32.91 20.91
N SER A 158 -1.61 32.14 21.34
CA SER A 158 -3.01 32.61 21.47
C SER A 158 -3.45 32.94 22.90
N THR A 159 -2.54 32.97 23.88
CA THR A 159 -2.86 33.40 25.25
C THR A 159 -2.53 34.90 25.40
N PRO A 160 -3.53 35.78 25.62
CA PRO A 160 -3.30 37.22 25.84
C PRO A 160 -2.59 37.54 27.16
#